data_AF-A0A1M7PJJ2-F1
#
_entry.id   AF-A0A1M7PJJ2-F1
#
_cell.length_a   1.000
_cell.length_b   1.000
_cell.length_c   1.000
_cell.angle_alpha   90.00
_cell.angle_beta   90.00
_cell.angle_gamma   90.00
#
_symmetry.space_group_name_H-M   'P 1'
#
loop_
_entity.id
_entity.type
_entity.pdbx_description
1 polymer ?
#
loop_
_entity_poly.entity_id
_entity_poly.type
_entity_poly.pdbx_seq_one_letter_code
_entity_poly.pdbx_strand_id
1 'polypeptide(L)' 'MSQFRKVNVYDIASGLGGTHTVSIVDEWGDNRVIVRVWYGRATPSGWESWPDWDGYRFAATRDQLTNPRVLRFYKEVD' A
#
# COMPACT_ATOMS: atom_id res chain seq x y z
N MET A 1 -21.99 12.07 3.17
CA MET A 1 -22.13 10.60 2.98
C MET A 1 -20.80 9.98 3.35
N SER A 2 -20.74 8.95 4.20
CA SER A 2 -19.46 8.35 4.61
C SER A 2 -18.84 7.57 3.44
N GLN A 3 -17.79 8.09 2.83
CA GLN A 3 -17.03 7.35 1.81
C GLN A 3 -15.86 6.64 2.49
N PHE A 4 -15.83 5.31 2.42
CA PHE A 4 -14.64 4.55 2.81
C PHE A 4 -13.59 4.73 1.72
N ARG A 5 -12.39 5.19 2.09
CA ARG A 5 -11.26 5.20 1.15
C ARG A 5 -10.78 3.76 0.99
N LYS A 6 -10.84 3.23 -0.23
CA LYS A 6 -10.38 1.89 -0.57
C LYS A 6 -9.11 2.01 -1.40
N VAL A 7 -8.10 1.20 -1.11
CA VAL A 7 -6.88 1.13 -1.93
C VAL A 7 -6.57 -0.33 -2.23
N ASN A 8 -6.22 -0.60 -3.49
CA ASN A 8 -5.70 -1.89 -3.89
C ASN A 8 -4.27 -2.02 -3.38
N VAL A 9 -4.03 -3.05 -2.59
CA VAL A 9 -2.73 -3.37 -2.04
C VAL A 9 -2.29 -4.76 -2.47
N TYR A 10 -0.99 -4.95 -2.44
CA TYR A 10 -0.28 -6.16 -2.85
C TYR A 10 0.81 -6.44 -1.82
N ASP A 11 1.30 -7.66 -1.85
CA ASP A 11 2.44 -8.10 -1.08
C ASP A 11 3.69 -8.18 -1.96
N ILE A 12 4.81 -7.66 -1.47
CA ILE A 12 6.13 -7.76 -2.10
C ILE A 12 7.17 -8.18 -1.06
N ALA A 13 8.10 -9.05 -1.43
CA ALA A 13 9.16 -9.48 -0.53
C ALA A 13 10.04 -8.28 -0.10
N SER A 14 10.37 -8.18 1.20
CA SER A 14 11.21 -7.12 1.73
C SER A 14 12.71 -7.36 1.52
N GLY A 15 13.10 -8.57 1.09
CA GLY A 15 14.51 -8.99 1.01
C GLY A 15 15.17 -9.27 2.37
N LEU A 16 14.49 -9.01 3.48
CA LEU A 16 14.98 -9.19 4.86
C LEU A 16 14.25 -10.34 5.59
N GLY A 17 13.66 -11.27 4.84
CA GLY A 17 12.88 -12.38 5.40
C GLY A 17 11.43 -12.04 5.74
N GLY A 18 10.89 -10.91 5.25
CA GLY A 18 9.51 -10.51 5.42
C GLY A 18 8.84 -10.02 4.14
N THR A 19 7.64 -9.47 4.29
CA THR A 19 6.81 -8.99 3.18
C THR A 19 6.29 -7.60 3.50
N HIS A 20 6.35 -6.68 2.55
CA HIS A 20 5.70 -5.39 2.63
C HIS A 20 4.31 -5.44 1.97
N THR A 21 3.33 -4.82 2.62
CA THR A 21 2.09 -4.44 1.97
C THR A 21 2.32 -3.13 1.21
N VAL A 22 2.02 -3.10 -0.07
CA VAL A 22 2.27 -1.95 -0.95
C VAL A 22 1.07 -1.63 -1.83
N SER A 23 0.90 -0.37 -2.23
CA SER A 23 -0.02 0.02 -3.31
C SER A 23 0.76 0.60 -4.47
N ILE A 24 0.29 0.34 -5.70
CA ILE A 24 0.81 1.01 -6.89
C ILE A 24 0.37 2.48 -6.83
N VAL A 25 1.32 3.39 -6.97
CA VAL A 25 1.07 4.84 -7.04
C VAL A 25 1.38 5.41 -8.42
N ASP A 26 2.15 4.69 -9.24
CA ASP A 26 2.41 5.02 -10.63
C ASP A 26 2.68 3.75 -11.45
N GLU A 27 2.25 3.73 -12.70
CA GLU A 27 2.48 2.64 -13.64
C GLU A 27 3.27 3.16 -14.83
N TRP A 28 4.44 2.58 -15.04
CA TRP A 28 5.29 2.86 -16.19
C TRP A 28 5.12 1.72 -17.20
N GLY A 29 5.37 2.01 -18.47
CA GLY A 29 5.43 0.97 -19.50
C GLY A 29 6.41 -0.15 -19.13
N ASP A 30 6.33 -1.27 -19.86
CA ASP A 30 7.24 -2.42 -19.68
C ASP A 30 7.21 -3.02 -18.26
N ASN A 31 6.01 -3.16 -17.70
CA ASN A 31 5.77 -3.87 -16.44
C ASN A 31 6.37 -3.21 -15.18
N ARG A 32 6.85 -1.96 -15.29
CA ARG A 32 7.46 -1.22 -14.19
C ARG A 32 6.39 -0.42 -13.44
N VAL A 33 6.46 -0.41 -12.12
CA VAL A 33 5.53 0.32 -11.26
C VAL A 33 6.28 1.01 -10.13
N ILE A 34 5.77 2.16 -9.69
CA ILE A 34 6.20 2.76 -8.43
C ILE A 34 5.19 2.34 -7.37
N VAL A 35 5.69 1.80 -6.27
CA VAL A 35 4.86 1.34 -5.16
C VAL A 35 5.12 2.17 -3.90
N ARG A 36 4.10 2.32 -3.05
CA ARG A 36 4.16 2.93 -1.72
C ARG A 36 3.95 1.85 -0.66
N VAL A 37 4.84 1.76 0.32
CA VAL A 37 4.70 0.88 1.48
C VAL A 37 3.60 1.37 2.42
N TRP A 38 2.77 0.44 2.88
CA TRP A 38 1.80 0.61 3.94
C TRP A 38 2.33 -0.06 5.20
N TYR A 39 2.77 0.74 6.16
CA TYR A 39 3.23 0.26 7.46
C TYR A 39 2.52 1.00 8.59
N GLY A 40 1.70 0.27 9.34
CA GLY A 40 0.78 0.88 10.28
C GLY A 40 -0.48 0.04 10.42
N ARG A 41 -1.54 0.67 10.94
CA ARG A 41 -2.83 0.01 11.13
C ARG A 41 -3.99 0.87 10.66
N ALA A 42 -5.00 0.22 10.10
CA ALA A 42 -6.28 0.85 9.84
C ALA A 42 -7.03 1.05 11.17
N THR A 43 -7.37 2.30 11.49
CA THR A 43 -8.12 2.69 12.70
C THR A 43 -9.44 3.34 12.32
N PRO A 44 -10.42 3.45 13.23
CA PRO A 44 -11.64 4.19 12.99
C PRO A 44 -11.45 5.66 12.55
N SER A 45 -10.31 6.27 12.88
CA SER A 45 -9.94 7.65 12.54
C SER A 45 -9.11 7.77 11.26
N GLY A 46 -8.78 6.66 10.59
CA GLY A 46 -7.97 6.64 9.37
C GLY A 46 -6.77 5.69 9.46
N TRP A 47 -5.76 5.94 8.64
CA TRP A 47 -4.52 5.16 8.67
C TRP A 47 -3.57 5.73 9.73
N GLU A 48 -3.21 4.92 10.71
CA GLU A 48 -2.18 5.28 11.69
C GLU A 48 -0.85 4.73 11.18
N SER A 49 -0.07 5.62 10.56
CA SER A 49 1.27 5.33 10.04
C SER A 49 2.25 5.09 11.18
N TRP A 50 3.10 4.07 11.04
CA TRP A 50 4.28 3.93 11.89
C TRP A 50 5.47 4.64 11.24
N PRO A 51 6.18 5.54 11.97
CA PRO A 51 7.00 6.60 11.37
C PRO A 51 8.11 6.13 10.43
N ASP A 52 8.72 4.98 10.72
CA ASP A 52 10.01 4.64 10.12
C ASP A 52 9.90 4.06 8.70
N TRP A 53 8.71 3.57 8.29
CA TRP A 53 8.56 2.80 7.05
C TRP A 53 7.32 3.12 6.23
N ASP A 54 6.29 3.75 6.81
CA ASP A 54 5.09 4.08 6.06
C ASP A 54 5.36 5.15 5.00
N GLY A 55 4.85 4.93 3.79
CA GLY A 55 5.00 5.90 2.72
C GLY A 55 6.31 5.82 1.94
N TYR A 56 7.25 4.94 2.33
CA TYR A 56 8.43 4.66 1.52
C TYR A 56 8.02 4.23 0.10
N ARG A 57 8.70 4.79 -0.92
CA ARG A 57 8.41 4.51 -2.32
C ARG A 57 9.63 3.95 -3.02
N PHE A 58 9.40 2.96 -3.85
CA PHE A 58 10.45 2.36 -4.68
C PHE A 58 9.86 1.79 -5.97
N ALA A 59 10.73 1.58 -6.95
CA ALA A 59 10.37 0.95 -8.21
C ALA A 59 10.35 -0.57 -8.06
N ALA A 60 9.33 -1.20 -8.60
CA ALA A 60 9.17 -2.65 -8.66
C ALA A 60 8.63 -3.05 -10.04
N THR A 61 8.58 -4.36 -10.31
CA THR A 61 7.85 -4.90 -11.46
C THR A 61 6.51 -5.46 -11.02
N ARG A 62 5.47 -5.39 -11.86
CA ARG A 62 4.14 -5.93 -11.53
C ARG A 62 4.20 -7.40 -11.12
N ASP A 63 5.08 -8.18 -11.73
CA ASP A 63 5.24 -9.63 -11.45
C ASP A 63 5.77 -9.93 -10.05
N GLN A 64 6.38 -8.95 -9.38
CA GLN A 64 6.82 -9.08 -7.98
C GLN A 64 5.66 -8.87 -7.00
N LEU A 65 4.54 -8.31 -7.46
CA LEU A 65 3.37 -8.03 -6.64
C LEU A 65 2.47 -9.25 -6.53
N THR A 66 2.23 -9.69 -5.31
CA THR A 66 1.46 -10.90 -5.00
C THR A 66 0.25 -10.56 -4.12
N ASN A 67 -0.63 -11.54 -3.88
CA ASN A 67 -1.75 -11.44 -2.95
C ASN A 67 -2.60 -10.14 -3.08
N PRO A 68 -3.19 -9.88 -4.26
CA PRO A 68 -3.98 -8.68 -4.50
C PRO A 68 -5.19 -8.64 -3.57
N ARG A 69 -5.30 -7.57 -2.77
CA ARG A 69 -6.43 -7.36 -1.86
C ARG A 69 -6.79 -5.90 -1.73
N VAL A 70 -8.00 -5.64 -1.25
CA VAL A 70 -8.48 -4.27 -1.01
C VAL A 70 -8.28 -3.93 0.46
N LEU A 71 -7.43 -2.95 0.74
CA LEU A 71 -7.34 -2.35 2.06
C LEU A 71 -8.42 -1.28 2.19
N ARG A 72 -9.25 -1.40 3.22
CA ARG A 72 -10.34 -0.46 3.51
C ARG A 72 -9.87 0.48 4.63
N PHE A 73 -9.61 1.74 4.30
CA PHE A 73 -9.46 2.80 5.29
C PHE A 73 -10.82 3.27 5.78
N TYR A 74 -10.82 3.88 6.95
CA TYR A 74 -12.02 4.39 7.59
C TYR A 74 -12.47 5.75 7.03
N LYS A 75 -13.67 6.12 7.49
CA LYS A 75 -14.48 7.28 7.15
C LYS A 75 -13.71 8.60 7.22
N GLU A 76 -13.61 9.28 6.09
CA GLU A 76 -13.42 10.73 6.07
C GLU A 76 -14.71 11.35 6.66
N VAL A 77 -14.57 12.15 7.72
CA VAL A 77 -15.64 13.01 8.21
C VAL A 77 -15.44 14.33 7.47
N ASP A 78 -16.43 14.72 6.67
CA ASP A 78 -16.49 16.02 5.97
C ASP A 78 -16.10 17.19 6.88
#